data_AF-A0AAN9HIL3-F1
#
_entry.id   AF-A0AAN9HIL3-F1
#
_cell.length_a   1.000
_cell.length_b   1.000
_cell.length_c   1.000
_cell.angle_alpha   90.00
_cell.angle_beta   90.00
_cell.angle_gamma   90.00
#
_symmetry.space_group_name_H-M   'P 1'
#
loop_
_entity.id
_entity.type
_entity.pdbx_description
1 polymer ?
#
loop_
_entity_poly.entity_id
_entity_poly.type
_entity_poly.pdbx_seq_one_letter_code
_entity_poly.pdbx_strand_id
1 'polypeptide(L)'
;MDNYQQFGYMGAPPPPHFNAPVYTDGAGYAGGAGPPPMPPPPAAAGHTWNMYQHPTAPVQAHWPQFPPFDPSRPPPVTFEPPQHTESPPPWLQNQWNQPEHHYSGQFPPNQHQYPNPAPPSYQSNIRPDHSAHMYTSNRQNYSFTDQSANRSWLDDNQNNSKMTSMPACDEESKQRLRDEQWIQSLLHSRIRKPSEPKRTKSNPPISQFKEKLYGTVKMLSELKIVCQMLKDNLENEDVWTGTLSKAAELKNHIQERLAELKDPDCVRSIKRKALQINKKRARMRRRKVELKEEELEREARRAEREAVVDKWQMKRIQEVEEKNREKELKQAADAVLSEVRKKQADAKRMLDILKSLEKLRKLRKEAAARKGMFPGKASDDVFDGHLERLRSLIRKRTAIYATEEKALRVMLEGEQEEERKRDREKRLKKEKEKLLQKKREVDAMLFGAELSPDHPLQPFHDYYTQAERSLPALIQIRREWDQFLVSVEHPDGTSVPRGWVLPDPPADDIWATALEK
;
A
#
# COMPACT_ATOMS: atom_id res chain seq x y z
N MET A 1 -20.49 47.48 -50.39
CA MET A 1 -21.46 48.56 -50.12
C MET A 1 -21.80 48.50 -48.65
N ASP A 2 -21.50 49.61 -48.00
CA ASP A 2 -21.50 49.84 -46.57
C ASP A 2 -22.92 49.75 -45.98
N ASN A 3 -23.06 49.15 -44.79
CA ASN A 3 -23.65 49.89 -43.68
C ASN A 3 -23.41 49.23 -42.31
N TYR A 4 -22.93 50.06 -41.39
CA TYR A 4 -22.69 49.81 -39.97
C TYR A 4 -23.97 50.10 -39.16
N GLN A 5 -24.27 49.26 -38.17
CA GLN A 5 -25.06 49.60 -36.96
C GLN A 5 -24.82 48.45 -35.95
N GLN A 6 -23.84 48.54 -35.05
CA GLN A 6 -23.86 49.25 -33.76
C GLN A 6 -24.91 48.70 -32.79
N PHE A 7 -24.53 47.67 -32.00
CA PHE A 7 -25.19 47.33 -30.74
C PHE A 7 -24.17 47.27 -29.62
N GLY A 8 -24.44 48.06 -28.58
CA GLY A 8 -23.54 48.37 -27.49
C GLY A 8 -23.42 47.27 -26.44
N TYR A 9 -22.19 47.18 -25.93
CA TYR A 9 -21.81 46.50 -24.70
C TYR A 9 -22.59 47.07 -23.51
N MET A 10 -23.35 46.22 -22.81
CA MET A 10 -23.85 46.49 -21.46
C MET A 10 -22.82 45.98 -20.46
N GLY A 11 -22.25 46.93 -19.70
CA GLY A 11 -21.21 46.70 -18.71
C GLY A 11 -21.70 45.94 -17.47
N ALA A 12 -20.80 45.13 -16.92
CA ALA A 12 -20.95 44.47 -15.63
C ALA A 12 -20.88 45.48 -14.47
N PRO A 13 -21.66 45.28 -13.39
CA PRO A 13 -21.59 46.12 -12.20
C PRO A 13 -20.33 45.81 -11.35
N PRO A 14 -19.68 46.82 -10.74
CA PRO A 14 -18.54 46.60 -9.86
C PRO A 14 -18.96 46.08 -8.47
N PRO A 15 -18.08 45.34 -7.76
CA PRO A 15 -18.36 44.82 -6.43
C PRO A 15 -18.28 45.92 -5.33
N PRO A 16 -18.99 45.76 -4.20
CA PRO A 16 -19.01 46.76 -3.14
C PRO A 16 -17.74 46.73 -2.28
N HIS A 17 -17.19 47.93 -2.05
CA HIS A 17 -16.14 48.22 -1.08
C HIS A 17 -16.63 48.03 0.36
N PHE A 18 -15.96 47.17 1.12
CA PHE A 18 -16.10 47.12 2.58
C PHE A 18 -14.98 47.93 3.24
N ASN A 19 -15.38 49.00 3.92
CA ASN A 19 -14.55 49.78 4.82
C ASN A 19 -14.22 48.97 6.08
N ALA A 20 -12.94 48.87 6.41
CA ALA A 20 -12.46 48.47 7.73
C ALA A 20 -12.27 49.73 8.61
N PRO A 21 -12.61 49.70 9.92
CA PRO A 21 -12.31 50.78 10.82
C PRO A 21 -10.87 50.69 11.37
N VAL A 22 -10.25 51.87 11.40
CA VAL A 22 -9.01 52.25 12.10
C VAL A 22 -9.30 52.52 13.58
N TYR A 23 -8.39 52.13 14.49
CA TYR A 23 -7.83 52.91 15.62
C TYR A 23 -6.86 51.98 16.41
N THR A 24 -5.53 52.22 16.34
CA THR A 24 -4.57 52.65 17.40
C THR A 24 -4.56 51.77 18.68
N ASP A 25 -3.47 51.51 19.40
CA ASP A 25 -2.09 51.99 19.47
C ASP A 25 -1.35 51.00 20.39
N GLY A 26 -0.03 50.86 20.28
CA GLY A 26 0.74 50.08 21.25
C GLY A 26 2.14 49.68 20.80
N ALA A 27 3.10 50.58 21.00
CA ALA A 27 4.51 50.49 20.66
C ALA A 27 5.27 49.32 21.34
N GLY A 28 6.34 48.85 20.68
CA GLY A 28 7.32 47.93 21.28
C GLY A 28 8.42 47.43 20.34
N TYR A 29 9.43 48.28 20.09
CA TYR A 29 10.85 48.03 19.79
C TYR A 29 11.35 46.76 19.06
N ALA A 30 12.11 47.05 18.00
CA ALA A 30 13.43 46.51 17.61
C ALA A 30 13.59 45.05 17.14
N GLY A 31 14.10 44.90 15.91
CA GLY A 31 14.72 43.66 15.43
C GLY A 31 14.75 43.56 13.91
N GLY A 32 15.65 44.29 13.25
CA GLY A 32 15.92 44.12 11.83
C GLY A 32 16.62 42.78 11.54
N ALA A 33 16.04 41.98 10.65
CA ALA A 33 16.71 40.88 9.99
C ALA A 33 16.25 40.87 8.52
N GLY A 34 17.20 41.09 7.61
CA GLY A 34 16.96 41.15 6.17
C GLY A 34 16.63 39.78 5.55
N PRO A 35 16.21 39.79 4.27
CA PRO A 35 15.69 38.61 3.58
C PRO A 35 16.77 37.58 3.23
N PRO A 36 16.39 36.30 3.07
CA PRO A 36 17.33 35.18 2.85
C PRO A 36 17.99 35.22 1.46
N PRO A 37 19.21 34.69 1.31
CA PRO A 37 19.91 34.67 0.02
C PRO A 37 19.39 33.55 -0.90
N MET A 38 19.32 33.86 -2.20
CA MET A 38 18.98 32.95 -3.29
C MET A 38 20.11 31.94 -3.59
N PRO A 39 19.79 30.76 -4.15
CA PRO A 39 20.77 29.75 -4.52
C PRO A 39 21.52 30.09 -5.84
N PRO A 40 22.75 29.59 -6.04
CA PRO A 40 23.54 29.87 -7.25
C PRO A 40 23.09 29.04 -8.47
N PRO A 41 23.40 29.50 -9.70
CA PRO A 41 22.98 28.88 -10.96
C PRO A 41 23.83 27.64 -11.34
N PRO A 42 23.33 26.75 -12.23
CA PRO A 42 24.06 25.55 -12.66
C PRO A 42 25.15 25.90 -13.68
N ALA A 43 26.37 25.41 -13.44
CA ALA A 43 27.48 25.53 -14.37
C ALA A 43 27.42 24.45 -15.47
N ALA A 44 27.82 24.88 -16.67
CA ALA A 44 27.75 24.16 -17.93
C ALA A 44 28.72 22.97 -18.06
N ALA A 45 28.35 22.07 -18.98
CA ALA A 45 29.08 20.89 -19.39
C ALA A 45 30.51 21.20 -19.87
N GLY A 46 31.48 20.44 -19.34
CA GLY A 46 32.84 20.37 -19.84
C GLY A 46 33.30 18.91 -19.85
N HIS A 47 33.50 18.39 -21.06
CA HIS A 47 34.05 17.05 -21.31
C HIS A 47 35.55 17.01 -20.99
N THR A 48 36.00 16.05 -20.18
CA THR A 48 37.36 15.49 -20.27
C THR A 48 37.32 13.99 -19.98
N TRP A 49 38.02 13.23 -20.82
CA TRP A 49 38.16 11.77 -20.75
C TRP A 49 39.43 11.38 -19.98
N ASN A 50 39.33 10.25 -19.28
CA ASN A 50 40.38 9.30 -18.88
C ASN A 50 41.43 9.70 -17.82
N MET A 51 41.42 8.97 -16.70
CA MET A 51 42.49 8.01 -16.39
C MET A 51 42.01 6.94 -15.39
N TYR A 52 42.48 5.72 -15.61
CA TYR A 52 42.25 4.53 -14.78
C TYR A 52 42.73 4.76 -13.33
N GLN A 53 41.86 4.50 -12.36
CA GLN A 53 42.26 4.22 -10.98
C GLN A 53 41.77 2.84 -10.56
N HIS A 54 42.67 2.09 -9.93
CA HIS A 54 42.48 0.76 -9.39
C HIS A 54 41.43 0.76 -8.26
N PRO A 55 40.71 -0.37 -8.03
CA PRO A 55 39.77 -0.45 -6.92
C PRO A 55 40.50 -0.52 -5.58
N THR A 56 40.11 0.38 -4.67
CA THR A 56 40.48 0.40 -3.26
C THR A 56 39.79 -0.73 -2.50
N ALA A 57 40.50 -1.27 -1.50
CA ALA A 57 40.06 -2.31 -0.57
C ALA A 57 38.89 -1.85 0.32
N PRO A 58 38.06 -2.78 0.85
CA PRO A 58 36.90 -2.43 1.66
C PRO A 58 37.29 -1.87 3.03
N VAL A 59 36.68 -0.73 3.35
CA VAL A 59 36.70 -0.10 4.67
C VAL A 59 36.08 -1.04 5.70
N GLN A 60 36.85 -1.41 6.73
CA GLN A 60 36.35 -2.07 7.92
C GLN A 60 35.42 -1.12 8.67
N ALA A 61 34.21 -1.58 8.95
CA ALA A 61 33.30 -0.92 9.88
C ALA A 61 33.91 -0.97 11.29
N HIS A 62 34.29 0.18 11.83
CA HIS A 62 34.60 0.32 13.24
C HIS A 62 33.31 0.12 14.07
N TRP A 63 33.37 -0.74 15.08
CA TRP A 63 32.42 -0.69 16.19
C TRP A 63 32.88 0.40 17.17
N PRO A 64 31.97 1.12 17.85
CA PRO A 64 32.39 2.07 18.87
C PRO A 64 33.18 1.37 19.98
N GLN A 65 34.36 1.90 20.30
CA GLN A 65 35.18 1.47 21.43
C GLN A 65 34.41 1.69 22.74
N PHE A 66 34.26 0.64 23.54
CA PHE A 66 33.87 0.77 24.93
C PHE A 66 35.01 1.43 25.74
N PRO A 67 34.70 2.31 26.71
CA PRO A 67 35.71 2.91 27.56
C PRO A 67 36.41 1.85 28.44
N PRO A 68 37.69 2.07 28.81
CA PRO A 68 38.45 1.13 29.63
C PRO A 68 37.83 0.99 31.02
N PHE A 69 37.79 -0.25 31.50
CA PHE A 69 37.27 -0.65 32.80
C PHE A 69 38.09 -0.03 33.95
N ASP A 70 37.43 0.79 34.77
CA ASP A 70 38.00 1.37 36.00
C ASP A 70 37.63 0.47 37.19
N PRO A 71 38.60 -0.24 37.81
CA PRO A 71 38.36 -1.15 38.92
C PRO A 71 37.99 -0.44 40.23
N SER A 72 37.86 0.88 40.24
CA SER A 72 37.54 1.69 41.42
C SER A 72 36.05 2.00 41.59
N ARG A 73 35.18 1.55 40.67
CA ARG A 73 33.72 1.76 40.75
C ARG A 73 32.99 0.48 41.16
N PRO A 74 32.18 0.48 42.23
CA PRO A 74 31.30 -0.64 42.53
C PRO A 74 30.15 -0.73 41.50
N PRO A 75 29.68 -1.94 41.16
CA PRO A 75 28.65 -2.16 40.15
C PRO A 75 27.27 -1.62 40.61
N PRO A 76 26.40 -1.23 39.66
CA PRO A 76 25.03 -0.82 39.99
C PRO A 76 24.22 -2.00 40.51
N VAL A 77 23.53 -1.77 41.62
CA VAL A 77 22.70 -2.71 42.37
C VAL A 77 21.59 -3.27 41.49
N THR A 78 21.56 -4.59 41.36
CA THR A 78 20.49 -5.38 40.74
C THR A 78 19.21 -5.31 41.57
N PHE A 79 18.09 -5.06 40.90
CA PHE A 79 16.73 -5.16 41.43
C PHE A 79 16.47 -6.55 42.02
N GLU A 80 16.04 -6.58 43.28
CA GLU A 80 15.62 -7.74 44.03
C GLU A 80 14.08 -7.89 43.94
N PRO A 81 13.52 -9.09 43.69
CA PRO A 81 12.08 -9.32 43.69
C PRO A 81 11.56 -9.51 45.13
N PRO A 82 10.35 -9.03 45.48
CA PRO A 82 9.90 -9.02 46.87
C PRO A 82 9.54 -10.43 47.35
N GLN A 83 10.14 -10.81 48.47
CA GLN A 83 9.77 -11.98 49.26
C GLN A 83 8.49 -11.74 50.04
N HIS A 84 7.66 -12.78 50.04
CA HIS A 84 6.54 -13.00 50.94
C HIS A 84 7.00 -13.10 52.40
N THR A 85 6.32 -12.38 53.30
CA THR A 85 5.85 -12.87 54.61
C THR A 85 5.04 -11.77 55.29
N GLU A 86 3.77 -12.03 55.59
CA GLU A 86 3.24 -12.06 56.97
C GLU A 86 1.71 -12.30 56.99
N SER A 87 1.31 -13.09 58.00
CA SER A 87 0.00 -13.68 58.23
C SER A 87 -1.10 -12.68 58.66
N PRO A 88 -2.40 -13.03 58.55
CA PRO A 88 -3.54 -12.14 58.83
C PRO A 88 -4.04 -12.25 60.28
N PRO A 89 -4.75 -11.22 60.81
CA PRO A 89 -6.12 -11.42 61.33
C PRO A 89 -6.97 -10.11 61.36
N PRO A 90 -8.15 -10.01 62.04
CA PRO A 90 -9.38 -10.82 61.96
C PRO A 90 -10.71 -10.00 61.85
N TRP A 91 -11.75 -10.64 61.29
CA TRP A 91 -13.22 -10.53 61.49
C TRP A 91 -13.98 -9.18 61.62
N LEU A 92 -15.06 -9.03 60.81
CA LEU A 92 -16.43 -8.55 61.13
C LEU A 92 -17.25 -8.53 59.82
N GLN A 93 -18.05 -9.55 59.50
CA GLN A 93 -19.46 -9.71 59.85
C GLN A 93 -20.34 -8.52 59.44
N ASN A 94 -21.12 -8.72 58.36
CA ASN A 94 -22.46 -8.16 58.07
C ASN A 94 -22.91 -8.77 56.72
N GLN A 95 -23.72 -9.82 56.68
CA GLN A 95 -25.20 -9.80 56.72
C GLN A 95 -25.81 -8.66 55.91
N TRP A 96 -26.32 -8.97 54.71
CA TRP A 96 -27.53 -8.44 54.04
C TRP A 96 -27.76 -9.31 52.79
N ASN A 97 -28.47 -10.43 52.90
CA ASN A 97 -29.87 -10.61 52.47
C ASN A 97 -30.22 -9.93 51.14
N GLN A 98 -30.37 -10.75 50.09
CA GLN A 98 -31.19 -10.51 48.90
C GLN A 98 -32.24 -11.65 48.84
N PRO A 99 -33.48 -11.37 48.41
CA PRO A 99 -34.62 -12.23 48.69
C PRO A 99 -34.77 -13.38 47.69
N GLU A 100 -35.18 -14.54 48.23
CA GLU A 100 -35.65 -15.69 47.48
C GLU A 100 -36.94 -15.38 46.73
N HIS A 101 -36.95 -15.70 45.43
CA HIS A 101 -38.18 -16.04 44.73
C HIS A 101 -38.21 -17.55 44.55
N HIS A 102 -39.08 -18.19 45.32
CA HIS A 102 -39.50 -19.57 45.12
C HIS A 102 -40.35 -19.66 43.85
N TYR A 103 -39.98 -20.57 42.94
CA TYR A 103 -40.96 -21.32 42.19
C TYR A 103 -40.47 -22.77 42.06
N SER A 104 -41.27 -23.67 42.65
CA SER A 104 -41.13 -25.11 42.60
C SER A 104 -41.67 -25.68 41.28
N GLY A 105 -40.98 -26.67 40.73
CA GLY A 105 -41.48 -27.56 39.68
C GLY A 105 -40.63 -28.82 39.59
N GLN A 106 -41.12 -29.92 40.18
CA GLN A 106 -40.64 -31.32 40.11
C GLN A 106 -40.61 -31.82 38.64
N PHE A 107 -39.85 -32.80 38.12
CA PHE A 107 -39.24 -34.11 38.50
C PHE A 107 -38.16 -34.47 37.41
N PRO A 108 -37.59 -35.70 37.30
CA PRO A 108 -36.60 -36.42 38.12
C PRO A 108 -35.32 -36.81 37.27
N PRO A 109 -34.37 -37.65 37.75
CA PRO A 109 -32.97 -37.62 37.34
C PRO A 109 -32.59 -38.60 36.23
N ASN A 110 -31.54 -38.30 35.48
CA ASN A 110 -30.70 -39.37 34.93
C ASN A 110 -29.21 -38.95 34.93
N GLN A 111 -28.41 -39.76 35.62
CA GLN A 111 -26.95 -39.70 35.63
C GLN A 111 -26.41 -40.12 34.26
N HIS A 112 -25.34 -39.51 33.78
CA HIS A 112 -24.18 -40.22 33.23
C HIS A 112 -22.95 -39.30 33.19
N GLN A 113 -21.84 -39.86 33.66
CA GLN A 113 -20.48 -39.31 33.70
C GLN A 113 -19.87 -39.21 32.30
N TYR A 114 -18.81 -38.39 32.20
CA TYR A 114 -17.60 -38.46 31.34
C TYR A 114 -17.26 -37.16 30.57
N PRO A 115 -15.97 -36.93 30.25
CA PRO A 115 -15.30 -35.68 30.64
C PRO A 115 -14.83 -34.81 29.46
N ASN A 116 -14.47 -33.59 29.83
CA ASN A 116 -13.77 -32.58 29.03
C ASN A 116 -12.40 -33.05 28.51
N PRO A 117 -12.02 -32.72 27.27
CA PRO A 117 -10.62 -32.60 26.87
C PRO A 117 -10.24 -31.14 26.58
N ALA A 118 -9.18 -30.69 27.26
CA ALA A 118 -8.44 -29.46 27.00
C ALA A 118 -7.52 -29.60 25.76
N PRO A 119 -7.07 -28.49 25.14
CA PRO A 119 -6.27 -28.51 23.91
C PRO A 119 -4.75 -28.64 24.19
N PRO A 120 -3.96 -29.21 23.25
CA PRO A 120 -2.51 -29.31 23.43
C PRO A 120 -1.76 -28.06 22.98
N SER A 121 -0.85 -27.61 23.85
CA SER A 121 0.20 -26.63 23.62
C SER A 121 1.41 -27.28 22.92
N TYR A 122 1.87 -26.72 21.80
CA TYR A 122 3.17 -27.06 21.20
C TYR A 122 4.23 -26.06 21.67
N GLN A 123 5.25 -26.56 22.36
CA GLN A 123 6.47 -25.84 22.70
C GLN A 123 7.46 -25.89 21.54
N SER A 124 8.02 -24.73 21.22
CA SER A 124 9.16 -24.52 20.33
C SER A 124 10.46 -24.52 21.14
N ASN A 125 11.40 -25.40 20.83
CA ASN A 125 12.77 -25.37 21.35
C ASN A 125 13.75 -25.94 20.32
N ILE A 126 14.50 -25.09 19.61
CA ILE A 126 15.81 -25.46 19.03
C ILE A 126 16.68 -24.20 18.90
N ARG A 127 17.90 -24.25 19.49
CA ARG A 127 19.19 -23.77 18.95
C ARG A 127 20.33 -24.10 19.95
N PRO A 128 21.62 -24.01 19.56
CA PRO A 128 22.34 -24.55 18.40
C PRO A 128 23.63 -25.33 18.84
N ASP A 129 24.40 -25.92 17.92
CA ASP A 129 25.76 -25.48 17.52
C ASP A 129 26.66 -26.60 16.91
N HIS A 130 27.65 -26.15 16.11
CA HIS A 130 28.89 -26.79 15.65
C HIS A 130 29.04 -27.27 14.18
N SER A 131 29.55 -26.34 13.36
CA SER A 131 30.69 -26.39 12.42
C SER A 131 31.28 -27.73 11.95
N ALA A 132 31.41 -27.93 10.62
CA ALA A 132 32.65 -27.70 9.83
C ALA A 132 32.69 -28.48 8.48
N HIS A 133 33.43 -27.90 7.52
CA HIS A 133 34.00 -28.47 6.28
C HIS A 133 33.18 -28.60 4.97
N MET A 134 33.31 -27.56 4.12
CA MET A 134 34.04 -27.52 2.83
C MET A 134 33.75 -28.50 1.65
N TYR A 135 33.53 -27.85 0.49
CA TYR A 135 33.68 -28.24 -0.94
C TYR A 135 32.51 -28.81 -1.76
N THR A 136 32.25 -28.06 -2.86
CA THR A 136 31.85 -28.42 -4.24
C THR A 136 30.39 -28.60 -4.71
N SER A 137 30.14 -27.86 -5.78
CA SER A 137 29.39 -28.22 -7.01
C SER A 137 27.87 -28.10 -7.03
N ASN A 138 27.43 -26.89 -7.39
CA ASN A 138 26.58 -26.58 -8.55
C ASN A 138 25.84 -27.76 -9.22
N ARG A 139 24.55 -27.95 -8.88
CA ARG A 139 23.52 -28.41 -9.82
C ARG A 139 22.14 -27.97 -9.34
N GLN A 140 21.52 -27.11 -10.15
CA GLN A 140 20.13 -26.71 -10.05
C GLN A 140 19.24 -27.91 -10.40
N ASN A 141 18.39 -28.32 -9.47
CA ASN A 141 17.18 -29.11 -9.72
C ASN A 141 16.02 -28.32 -9.10
N TYR A 142 15.20 -27.69 -9.94
CA TYR A 142 13.90 -27.16 -9.55
C TYR A 142 12.91 -28.32 -9.56
N SER A 143 12.45 -28.71 -8.38
CA SER A 143 11.33 -29.63 -8.20
C SER A 143 10.05 -28.80 -8.12
N PHE A 144 9.16 -29.02 -9.09
CA PHE A 144 7.79 -28.51 -9.12
C PHE A 144 6.97 -29.31 -8.11
N THR A 145 6.67 -28.73 -6.95
CA THR A 145 5.74 -29.33 -5.98
C THR A 145 4.33 -28.85 -6.28
N ASP A 146 3.54 -29.77 -6.83
CA ASP A 146 2.09 -29.72 -6.86
C ASP A 146 1.56 -29.82 -5.41
N GLN A 147 0.84 -28.80 -4.95
CA GLN A 147 0.04 -28.85 -3.73
C GLN A 147 -1.38 -28.40 -4.05
N SER A 148 -2.17 -29.35 -4.55
CA SER A 148 -3.62 -29.30 -4.54
C SER A 148 -4.15 -30.31 -3.52
N ALA A 149 -4.51 -29.87 -2.32
CA ALA A 149 -5.46 -30.57 -1.44
C ALA A 149 -5.82 -29.68 -0.24
N ASN A 150 -6.90 -28.89 -0.36
CA ASN A 150 -7.96 -28.75 0.65
C ASN A 150 -8.81 -27.50 0.38
N ARG A 151 -9.88 -27.67 -0.40
CA ARG A 151 -11.16 -27.00 -0.14
C ARG A 151 -12.28 -27.97 -0.50
N SER A 152 -12.80 -28.63 0.52
CA SER A 152 -14.10 -29.31 0.49
C SER A 152 -15.16 -28.29 0.88
N TRP A 153 -16.17 -28.11 0.02
CA TRP A 153 -17.43 -27.43 0.30
C TRP A 153 -18.53 -28.50 0.39
N LEU A 154 -19.35 -28.42 1.44
CA LEU A 154 -20.59 -29.18 1.60
C LEU A 154 -21.77 -28.36 1.05
N ASP A 155 -22.51 -29.01 0.15
CA ASP A 155 -23.96 -28.99 -0.15
C ASP A 155 -24.83 -27.73 0.05
N ASP A 156 -25.58 -27.34 -1.00
CA ASP A 156 -26.98 -27.80 -1.15
C ASP A 156 -27.59 -27.50 -2.55
N ASN A 157 -28.10 -28.56 -3.20
CA ASN A 157 -29.35 -28.71 -3.97
C ASN A 157 -29.75 -27.78 -5.16
N GLN A 158 -29.73 -28.30 -6.39
CA GLN A 158 -30.91 -28.73 -7.18
C GLN A 158 -30.66 -28.79 -8.71
N ASN A 159 -30.86 -29.99 -9.24
CA ASN A 159 -31.52 -30.38 -10.50
C ASN A 159 -31.34 -29.62 -11.84
N ASN A 160 -30.89 -30.44 -12.81
CA ASN A 160 -31.35 -30.56 -14.20
C ASN A 160 -30.79 -29.58 -15.25
N SER A 161 -29.79 -30.02 -16.00
CA SER A 161 -29.72 -29.90 -17.48
C SER A 161 -28.56 -30.69 -18.05
N LYS A 162 -28.90 -31.55 -19.01
CA LYS A 162 -28.05 -32.48 -19.74
C LYS A 162 -27.37 -31.72 -20.89
N MET A 163 -26.07 -31.46 -20.80
CA MET A 163 -25.22 -31.24 -21.97
C MET A 163 -23.86 -31.91 -21.82
N THR A 164 -23.51 -32.60 -22.89
CA THR A 164 -22.36 -33.46 -23.13
C THR A 164 -21.03 -32.73 -22.92
N SER A 165 -20.18 -33.27 -22.04
CA SER A 165 -18.77 -32.88 -21.94
C SER A 165 -17.93 -34.12 -21.61
N MET A 166 -17.22 -34.59 -22.63
CA MET A 166 -16.07 -35.51 -22.60
C MET A 166 -15.10 -34.94 -23.65
N PRO A 167 -13.77 -35.15 -23.56
CA PRO A 167 -12.90 -35.28 -22.39
C PRO A 167 -11.63 -34.42 -22.58
N ALA A 168 -11.47 -33.30 -21.89
CA ALA A 168 -10.23 -32.50 -21.99
C ALA A 168 -8.97 -33.29 -21.52
N CYS A 169 -9.17 -34.31 -20.66
CA CYS A 169 -8.10 -35.16 -20.14
C CYS A 169 -7.49 -36.11 -21.18
N ASP A 170 -8.29 -36.58 -22.16
CA ASP A 170 -7.81 -37.50 -23.18
C ASP A 170 -7.01 -36.78 -24.27
N GLU A 171 -7.36 -35.53 -24.59
CA GLU A 171 -6.58 -34.74 -25.55
C GLU A 171 -5.23 -34.32 -24.99
N GLU A 172 -5.14 -33.98 -23.71
CA GLU A 172 -3.86 -33.69 -23.07
C GLU A 172 -2.95 -34.93 -23.04
N SER A 173 -3.53 -36.10 -22.80
CA SER A 173 -2.81 -37.38 -22.81
C SER A 173 -2.34 -37.80 -24.21
N LYS A 174 -3.19 -37.60 -25.23
CA LYS A 174 -2.80 -37.80 -26.64
C LYS A 174 -1.73 -36.81 -27.08
N GLN A 175 -1.79 -35.56 -26.60
CA GLN A 175 -0.80 -34.54 -26.88
C GLN A 175 0.56 -34.90 -26.26
N ARG A 176 0.57 -35.36 -24.99
CA ARG A 176 1.79 -35.85 -24.33
C ARG A 176 2.44 -37.01 -25.10
N LEU A 177 1.65 -37.95 -25.62
CA LEU A 177 2.18 -39.06 -26.42
C LEU A 177 2.79 -38.59 -27.76
N ARG A 178 2.16 -37.61 -28.41
CA ARG A 178 2.71 -36.98 -29.63
C ARG A 178 4.01 -36.23 -29.33
N ASP A 179 4.05 -35.52 -28.21
CA ASP A 179 5.23 -34.77 -27.78
C ASP A 179 6.38 -35.72 -27.41
N GLU A 180 6.11 -36.83 -26.74
CA GLU A 180 7.10 -37.88 -26.47
C GLU A 180 7.62 -38.51 -27.76
N GLN A 181 6.75 -38.87 -28.70
CA GLN A 181 7.15 -39.41 -30.01
C GLN A 181 7.97 -38.38 -30.80
N TRP A 182 7.61 -37.10 -30.72
CA TRP A 182 8.35 -36.02 -31.34
C TRP A 182 9.73 -35.85 -30.70
N ILE A 183 9.83 -35.84 -29.36
CA ILE A 183 11.11 -35.77 -28.63
C ILE A 183 11.99 -36.98 -28.98
N GLN A 184 11.42 -38.18 -29.00
CA GLN A 184 12.13 -39.39 -29.42
C GLN A 184 12.64 -39.24 -30.86
N SER A 185 11.81 -38.81 -31.81
CA SER A 185 12.23 -38.58 -33.20
C SER A 185 13.32 -37.50 -33.32
N LEU A 186 13.27 -36.46 -32.48
CA LEU A 186 14.24 -35.37 -32.43
C LEU A 186 15.58 -35.83 -31.86
N LEU A 187 15.56 -36.66 -30.82
CA LEU A 187 16.76 -37.27 -30.25
C LEU A 187 17.39 -38.26 -31.24
N HIS A 188 16.58 -39.12 -31.88
CA HIS A 188 17.06 -40.07 -32.89
C HIS A 188 17.59 -39.36 -34.15
N SER A 189 17.00 -38.25 -34.57
CA SER A 189 17.52 -37.44 -35.70
C SER A 189 18.78 -36.66 -35.35
N ARG A 190 18.99 -36.25 -34.09
CA ARG A 190 20.27 -35.68 -33.61
C ARG A 190 21.36 -36.71 -33.38
N ILE A 191 21.00 -37.96 -33.07
CA ILE A 191 21.94 -39.07 -32.84
C ILE A 191 22.32 -39.75 -34.18
N ARG A 192 21.57 -39.56 -35.27
CA ARG A 192 21.98 -39.98 -36.62
C ARG A 192 23.21 -39.22 -37.10
N LYS A 193 24.35 -39.89 -36.88
CA LYS A 193 25.69 -39.77 -37.46
C LYS A 193 26.26 -38.35 -37.65
N PRO A 194 27.43 -38.03 -37.05
CA PRO A 194 28.26 -36.98 -37.62
C PRO A 194 28.60 -37.42 -39.05
N SER A 195 28.03 -36.75 -40.05
CA SER A 195 28.56 -36.86 -41.40
C SER A 195 30.04 -36.51 -41.30
N GLU A 196 30.92 -37.34 -41.87
CA GLU A 196 32.36 -37.05 -41.91
C GLU A 196 32.57 -35.56 -42.21
N PRO A 197 33.44 -34.87 -41.46
CA PRO A 197 33.71 -33.47 -41.71
C PRO A 197 34.29 -33.39 -43.11
N LYS A 198 33.46 -33.04 -44.11
CA LYS A 198 33.96 -32.54 -45.39
C LYS A 198 34.95 -31.45 -45.00
N ARG A 199 36.22 -31.67 -45.34
CA ARG A 199 37.32 -30.74 -45.12
C ARG A 199 37.07 -29.49 -45.96
N THR A 200 36.06 -28.71 -45.63
CA THR A 200 35.95 -27.33 -46.08
C THR A 200 37.10 -26.62 -45.39
N LYS A 201 38.06 -26.13 -46.18
CA LYS A 201 39.18 -25.29 -45.77
C LYS A 201 38.72 -24.45 -44.57
N SER A 202 39.29 -24.74 -43.39
CA SER A 202 38.86 -24.10 -42.15
C SER A 202 39.13 -22.61 -42.29
N ASN A 203 38.06 -21.84 -42.53
CA ASN A 203 38.18 -20.39 -42.61
C ASN A 203 38.71 -19.87 -41.27
N PRO A 204 39.72 -18.99 -41.28
CA PRO A 204 40.38 -18.57 -40.06
C PRO A 204 39.39 -18.03 -39.02
N PRO A 205 39.65 -18.22 -37.71
CA PRO A 205 38.89 -17.57 -36.66
C PRO A 205 39.08 -16.05 -36.73
N ILE A 206 38.06 -15.30 -36.28
CA ILE A 206 38.08 -13.83 -36.30
C ILE A 206 39.32 -13.27 -35.56
N SER A 207 39.78 -13.96 -34.51
CA SER A 207 41.00 -13.58 -33.78
C SER A 207 42.25 -13.61 -34.66
N GLN A 208 42.48 -14.70 -35.40
CA GLN A 208 43.64 -14.83 -36.28
C GLN A 208 43.56 -13.87 -37.47
N PHE A 209 42.36 -13.63 -38.02
CA PHE A 209 42.18 -12.62 -39.06
C PHE A 209 42.50 -11.21 -38.54
N LYS A 210 42.04 -10.87 -37.33
CA LYS A 210 42.38 -9.60 -36.67
C LYS A 210 43.88 -9.47 -36.42
N GLU A 211 44.51 -10.52 -35.93
CA GLU A 211 45.95 -10.54 -35.65
C GLU A 211 46.78 -10.34 -36.93
N LYS A 212 46.43 -11.05 -38.02
CA LYS A 212 47.06 -10.84 -39.34
C LYS A 212 46.82 -9.42 -39.87
N LEU A 213 45.62 -8.88 -39.71
CA LEU A 213 45.29 -7.51 -40.11
C LEU A 213 46.09 -6.47 -39.29
N TYR A 214 46.13 -6.59 -37.97
CA TYR A 214 46.90 -5.67 -37.14
C TYR A 214 48.41 -5.83 -37.36
N GLY A 215 48.90 -7.05 -37.58
CA GLY A 215 50.29 -7.32 -37.93
C GLY A 215 50.72 -6.72 -39.27
N THR A 216 49.85 -6.77 -40.29
CA THR A 216 50.12 -6.10 -41.59
C THR A 216 50.08 -4.58 -41.49
N VAL A 217 49.16 -4.02 -40.71
CA VAL A 217 49.14 -2.57 -40.41
C VAL A 217 50.42 -2.14 -39.67
N LYS A 218 50.94 -2.97 -38.76
CA LYS A 218 52.22 -2.72 -38.09
C LYS A 218 53.39 -2.72 -39.08
N MET A 219 53.47 -3.71 -39.97
CA MET A 219 54.51 -3.75 -41.02
C MET A 219 54.43 -2.56 -41.97
N LEU A 220 53.22 -2.07 -42.29
CA LEU A 220 53.05 -0.84 -43.07
C LEU A 220 53.62 0.39 -42.35
N SER A 221 53.47 0.46 -41.03
CA SER A 221 54.10 1.53 -40.23
C SER A 221 55.63 1.41 -40.21
N GLU A 222 56.17 0.19 -40.16
CA GLU A 222 57.62 -0.08 -40.22
C GLU A 222 58.17 0.28 -41.62
N LEU A 223 57.48 -0.10 -42.70
CA LEU A 223 57.83 0.28 -44.07
C LEU A 223 57.84 1.80 -44.23
N LYS A 224 56.86 2.52 -43.64
CA LYS A 224 56.82 3.98 -43.66
C LYS A 224 58.06 4.60 -42.99
N ILE A 225 58.52 4.03 -41.88
CA ILE A 225 59.74 4.48 -41.19
C ILE A 225 60.97 4.21 -42.08
N VAL A 226 61.09 3.02 -42.66
CA VAL A 226 62.23 2.69 -43.56
C VAL A 226 62.23 3.58 -44.81
N CYS A 227 61.05 3.90 -45.38
CA CYS A 227 60.95 4.85 -46.47
C CYS A 227 61.33 6.28 -46.07
N GLN A 228 61.13 6.67 -44.81
CA GLN A 228 61.62 7.97 -44.31
C GLN A 228 63.15 7.95 -44.15
N MET A 229 63.71 6.89 -43.58
CA MET A 229 65.16 6.71 -43.46
C MET A 229 65.86 6.74 -44.83
N LEU A 230 65.24 6.17 -45.86
CA LEU A 230 65.74 6.22 -47.24
C LEU A 230 65.79 7.64 -47.82
N LYS A 231 64.84 8.51 -47.43
CA LYS A 231 64.84 9.92 -47.85
C LYS A 231 65.91 10.73 -47.12
N ASP A 232 66.22 10.36 -45.88
CA ASP A 232 67.15 11.09 -45.03
C ASP A 232 68.62 10.69 -45.28
N ASN A 233 68.89 9.57 -45.97
CA ASN A 233 70.25 9.02 -46.21
C ASN A 233 70.59 8.88 -47.71
N LEU A 234 70.39 9.94 -48.50
CA LEU A 234 70.65 9.92 -49.95
C LEU A 234 72.15 9.94 -50.33
N GLU A 235 73.02 10.35 -49.41
CA GLU A 235 74.45 10.56 -49.66
C GLU A 235 75.33 9.34 -49.29
N ASN A 236 74.75 8.34 -48.61
CA ASN A 236 75.48 7.18 -48.11
C ASN A 236 75.02 5.90 -48.83
N GLU A 237 75.71 5.53 -49.91
CA GLU A 237 75.38 4.41 -50.80
C GLU A 237 75.24 3.06 -50.06
N ASP A 238 76.10 2.76 -49.10
CA ASP A 238 76.06 1.49 -48.36
C ASP A 238 74.83 1.41 -47.43
N VAL A 239 74.47 2.52 -46.77
CA VAL A 239 73.27 2.61 -45.93
C VAL A 239 72.01 2.66 -46.78
N TRP A 240 72.07 3.29 -47.95
CA TRP A 240 70.96 3.44 -48.88
C TRP A 240 70.59 2.10 -49.53
N THR A 241 71.56 1.34 -50.03
CA THR A 241 71.34 0.00 -50.61
C THR A 241 70.80 -1.01 -49.58
N GLY A 242 71.31 -0.97 -48.34
CA GLY A 242 70.81 -1.81 -47.23
C GLY A 242 69.39 -1.46 -46.78
N THR A 243 69.07 -0.17 -46.67
CA THR A 243 67.71 0.28 -46.31
C THR A 243 66.71 0.06 -47.45
N LEU A 244 67.14 0.13 -48.71
CA LEU A 244 66.33 -0.15 -49.89
C LEU A 244 65.97 -1.64 -49.96
N SER A 245 66.94 -2.52 -49.70
CA SER A 245 66.72 -3.97 -49.62
C SER A 245 65.70 -4.30 -48.52
N LYS A 246 65.84 -3.71 -47.33
CA LYS A 246 64.88 -3.86 -46.22
C LYS A 246 63.47 -3.35 -46.56
N ALA A 247 63.37 -2.23 -47.29
CA ALA A 247 62.08 -1.72 -47.75
C ALA A 247 61.41 -2.64 -48.78
N ALA A 248 62.20 -3.21 -49.70
CA ALA A 248 61.72 -4.17 -50.70
C ALA A 248 61.24 -5.47 -50.04
N GLU A 249 61.98 -5.99 -49.05
CA GLU A 249 61.57 -7.15 -48.26
C GLU A 249 60.26 -6.89 -47.50
N LEU A 250 60.14 -5.76 -46.79
CA LEU A 250 58.92 -5.39 -46.08
C LEU A 250 57.73 -5.22 -47.03
N LYS A 251 57.94 -4.61 -48.20
CA LYS A 251 56.92 -4.49 -49.25
C LYS A 251 56.44 -5.86 -49.72
N ASN A 252 57.35 -6.79 -49.97
CA ASN A 252 57.01 -8.14 -50.41
C ASN A 252 56.23 -8.92 -49.34
N HIS A 253 56.67 -8.86 -48.07
CA HIS A 253 55.96 -9.48 -46.94
C HIS A 253 54.56 -8.89 -46.72
N ILE A 254 54.40 -7.57 -46.91
CA ILE A 254 53.08 -6.91 -46.84
C ILE A 254 52.21 -7.38 -48.01
N GLN A 255 52.73 -7.43 -49.24
CA GLN A 255 51.99 -7.86 -50.42
C GLN A 255 51.51 -9.32 -50.29
N GLU A 256 52.35 -10.21 -49.78
CA GLU A 256 52.01 -11.61 -49.51
C GLU A 256 50.87 -11.73 -48.49
N ARG A 257 51.01 -11.10 -47.32
CA ARG A 257 49.97 -11.14 -46.27
C ARG A 257 48.67 -10.45 -46.71
N LEU A 258 48.77 -9.43 -47.55
CA LEU A 258 47.62 -8.68 -48.05
C LEU A 258 46.88 -9.45 -49.15
N ALA A 259 47.57 -10.29 -49.92
CA ALA A 259 46.94 -11.26 -50.83
C ALA A 259 46.07 -12.27 -50.05
N GLU A 260 46.56 -12.77 -48.90
CA GLU A 260 45.77 -13.65 -48.02
C GLU A 260 44.57 -12.94 -47.38
N LEU A 261 44.74 -11.67 -46.96
CA LEU A 261 43.66 -10.90 -46.33
C LEU A 261 42.60 -10.41 -47.33
N LYS A 262 42.95 -10.27 -48.61
CA LYS A 262 42.05 -9.85 -49.69
C LYS A 262 41.21 -10.98 -50.30
N ASP A 263 41.44 -12.23 -49.89
CA ASP A 263 40.63 -13.35 -50.34
C ASP A 263 39.12 -13.07 -50.08
N PRO A 264 38.29 -12.94 -51.14
CA PRO A 264 36.90 -12.53 -51.00
C PRO A 264 36.07 -13.52 -50.18
N ASP A 265 36.42 -14.80 -50.21
CA ASP A 265 35.71 -15.84 -49.46
C ASP A 265 36.07 -15.79 -47.96
N CYS A 266 37.34 -15.59 -47.63
CA CYS A 266 37.79 -15.31 -46.26
C CYS A 266 37.08 -14.08 -45.68
N VAL A 267 37.10 -12.94 -46.38
CA VAL A 267 36.46 -11.69 -45.91
C VAL A 267 34.96 -11.86 -45.72
N ARG A 268 34.27 -12.52 -46.67
CA ARG A 268 32.83 -12.80 -46.57
C ARG A 268 32.51 -13.70 -45.37
N SER A 269 33.33 -14.72 -45.13
CA SER A 269 33.21 -15.63 -43.98
C SER A 269 33.38 -14.88 -42.66
N ILE A 270 34.40 -14.04 -42.54
CA ILE A 270 34.65 -13.22 -41.33
C ILE A 270 33.52 -12.21 -41.09
N LYS A 271 33.05 -11.50 -42.12
CA LYS A 271 31.90 -10.57 -42.02
C LYS A 271 30.64 -11.30 -41.55
N ARG A 272 30.37 -12.49 -42.08
CA ARG A 272 29.23 -13.32 -41.66
C ARG A 272 29.33 -13.73 -40.19
N LYS A 273 30.50 -14.21 -39.74
CA LYS A 273 30.73 -14.58 -38.33
C LYS A 273 30.59 -13.36 -37.41
N ALA A 274 31.08 -12.18 -37.81
CA ALA A 274 30.94 -10.94 -37.05
C ALA A 274 29.47 -10.49 -36.90
N LEU A 275 28.68 -10.56 -37.99
CA LEU A 275 27.25 -10.28 -37.95
C LEU A 275 26.50 -11.26 -37.04
N GLN A 276 26.84 -12.56 -37.07
CA GLN A 276 26.25 -13.56 -36.18
C GLN A 276 26.54 -13.26 -34.70
N ILE A 277 27.77 -12.86 -34.36
CA ILE A 277 28.15 -12.45 -33.00
C ILE A 277 27.36 -11.20 -32.58
N ASN A 278 27.26 -10.19 -33.45
CA ASN A 278 26.49 -8.97 -33.15
C ASN A 278 25.00 -9.27 -32.94
N LYS A 279 24.40 -10.09 -33.81
CA LYS A 279 23.01 -10.54 -33.66
C LYS A 279 22.81 -11.30 -32.34
N LYS A 280 23.73 -12.21 -31.98
CA LYS A 280 23.69 -12.94 -30.70
C LYS A 280 23.77 -11.97 -29.52
N ARG A 281 24.72 -11.03 -29.53
CA ARG A 281 24.88 -10.03 -28.47
C ARG A 281 23.65 -9.13 -28.34
N ALA A 282 23.08 -8.68 -29.47
CA ALA A 282 21.86 -7.88 -29.47
C ALA A 282 20.67 -8.63 -28.85
N ARG A 283 20.47 -9.90 -29.22
CA ARG A 283 19.45 -10.76 -28.59
C ARG A 283 19.67 -10.93 -27.09
N MET A 284 20.92 -11.17 -26.66
CA MET A 284 21.25 -11.30 -25.24
C MET A 284 21.00 -10.00 -24.47
N ARG A 285 21.28 -8.83 -25.07
CA ARG A 285 20.97 -7.53 -24.46
C ARG A 285 19.46 -7.33 -24.31
N ARG A 286 18.67 -7.61 -25.37
CA ARG A 286 17.20 -7.52 -25.32
C ARG A 286 16.63 -8.43 -24.24
N ARG A 287 17.02 -9.71 -24.23
CA ARG A 287 16.60 -10.66 -23.20
C ARG A 287 16.99 -10.21 -21.78
N LYS A 288 18.16 -9.59 -21.60
CA LYS A 288 18.58 -9.06 -20.29
C LYS A 288 17.75 -7.84 -19.86
N VAL A 289 17.32 -7.00 -20.81
CA VAL A 289 16.42 -5.87 -20.53
C VAL A 289 15.02 -6.39 -20.19
N GLU A 290 14.46 -7.28 -21.01
CA GLU A 290 13.16 -7.92 -20.78
C GLU A 290 13.10 -8.61 -19.40
N LEU A 291 14.15 -9.38 -19.03
CA LEU A 291 14.21 -10.03 -17.72
C LEU A 291 14.23 -9.04 -16.55
N LYS A 292 14.90 -7.89 -16.70
CA LYS A 292 14.93 -6.85 -15.69
C LYS A 292 13.59 -6.14 -15.58
N GLU A 293 12.96 -5.86 -16.71
CA GLU A 293 11.64 -5.24 -16.76
C GLU A 293 10.59 -6.15 -16.12
N GLU A 294 10.60 -7.44 -16.43
CA GLU A 294 9.74 -8.44 -15.80
C GLU A 294 10.00 -8.57 -14.29
N GLU A 295 11.26 -8.45 -13.86
CA GLU A 295 11.63 -8.44 -12.45
C GLU A 295 11.10 -7.20 -11.72
N LEU A 296 11.27 -6.02 -12.31
CA LEU A 296 10.73 -4.76 -11.80
C LEU A 296 9.19 -4.79 -11.76
N GLU A 297 8.53 -5.34 -12.76
CA GLU A 297 7.08 -5.47 -12.79
C GLU A 297 6.58 -6.47 -11.72
N ARG A 298 7.30 -7.60 -11.54
CA ARG A 298 7.01 -8.53 -10.45
C ARG A 298 7.19 -7.88 -9.09
N GLU A 299 8.22 -7.06 -8.92
CA GLU A 299 8.47 -6.31 -7.71
C GLU A 299 7.41 -5.22 -7.47
N ALA A 300 7.02 -4.48 -8.50
CA ALA A 300 5.93 -3.50 -8.44
C ALA A 300 4.61 -4.16 -8.02
N ARG A 301 4.28 -5.33 -8.59
CA ARG A 301 3.11 -6.12 -8.18
C ARG A 301 3.21 -6.65 -6.74
N ARG A 302 4.41 -6.92 -6.22
CA ARG A 302 4.59 -7.27 -4.81
C ARG A 302 4.40 -6.05 -3.92
N ALA A 303 5.05 -4.93 -4.26
CA ALA A 303 4.93 -3.67 -3.55
C ALA A 303 3.49 -3.15 -3.52
N GLU A 304 2.70 -3.34 -4.58
CA GLU A 304 1.27 -2.99 -4.59
C GLU A 304 0.47 -3.84 -3.59
N ARG A 305 0.70 -5.16 -3.54
CA ARG A 305 0.05 -6.04 -2.57
C ARG A 305 0.46 -5.69 -1.14
N GLU A 306 1.74 -5.44 -0.91
CA GLU A 306 2.27 -5.00 0.39
C GLU A 306 1.66 -3.66 0.79
N ALA A 307 1.58 -2.68 -0.11
CA ALA A 307 0.93 -1.40 0.15
C ALA A 307 -0.57 -1.54 0.47
N VAL A 308 -1.27 -2.52 -0.12
CA VAL A 308 -2.66 -2.83 0.24
C VAL A 308 -2.74 -3.41 1.66
N VAL A 309 -1.82 -4.31 2.02
CA VAL A 309 -1.72 -4.87 3.38
C VAL A 309 -1.41 -3.76 4.39
N ASP A 310 -0.44 -2.89 4.12
CA ASP A 310 -0.06 -1.78 4.99
C ASP A 310 -1.21 -0.80 5.18
N LYS A 311 -1.93 -0.45 4.10
CA LYS A 311 -3.14 0.38 4.18
C LYS A 311 -4.20 -0.27 5.07
N TRP A 312 -4.38 -1.58 4.99
CA TRP A 312 -5.33 -2.30 5.85
C TRP A 312 -4.86 -2.34 7.31
N GLN A 313 -3.58 -2.61 7.55
CA GLN A 313 -3.00 -2.60 8.89
C GLN A 313 -3.11 -1.22 9.53
N MET A 314 -2.77 -0.16 8.80
CA MET A 314 -2.90 1.22 9.26
C MET A 314 -4.33 1.57 9.63
N LYS A 315 -5.31 1.22 8.78
CA LYS A 315 -6.74 1.39 9.11
C LYS A 315 -7.10 0.65 10.38
N ARG A 316 -6.60 -0.58 10.55
CA ARG A 316 -6.90 -1.40 11.73
C ARG A 316 -6.29 -0.85 13.01
N ILE A 317 -5.06 -0.34 12.93
CA ILE A 317 -4.38 0.33 14.05
C ILE A 317 -5.15 1.59 14.43
N GLN A 318 -5.52 2.42 13.45
CA GLN A 318 -6.32 3.63 13.68
C GLN A 318 -7.67 3.31 14.35
N GLU A 319 -8.40 2.31 13.88
CA GLU A 319 -9.66 1.87 14.51
C GLU A 319 -9.47 1.44 15.97
N VAL A 320 -8.36 0.78 16.29
CA VAL A 320 -8.05 0.35 17.67
C VAL A 320 -7.66 1.54 18.54
N GLU A 321 -6.82 2.45 18.01
CA GLU A 321 -6.43 3.68 18.70
C GLU A 321 -7.62 4.58 18.99
N GLU A 322 -8.52 4.77 18.02
CA GLU A 322 -9.75 5.56 18.21
C GLU A 322 -10.62 4.97 19.33
N LYS A 323 -10.85 3.65 19.30
CA LYS A 323 -11.56 2.96 20.39
C LYS A 323 -10.86 3.07 21.73
N ASN A 324 -9.53 3.15 21.76
CA ASN A 324 -8.80 3.35 22.99
C ASN A 324 -8.96 4.78 23.51
N ARG A 325 -8.84 5.79 22.62
CA ARG A 325 -9.08 7.20 22.96
C ARG A 325 -10.50 7.43 23.48
N GLU A 326 -11.51 6.82 22.86
CA GLU A 326 -12.91 6.88 23.34
C GLU A 326 -13.07 6.30 24.75
N LYS A 327 -12.42 5.17 25.04
CA LYS A 327 -12.43 4.57 26.39
C LYS A 327 -11.74 5.47 27.41
N GLU A 328 -10.59 6.04 27.06
CA GLU A 328 -9.86 6.97 27.92
C GLU A 328 -10.69 8.22 28.23
N LEU A 329 -11.35 8.79 27.22
CA LEU A 329 -12.25 9.93 27.40
C LEU A 329 -13.42 9.59 28.33
N LYS A 330 -14.04 8.42 28.14
CA LYS A 330 -15.10 7.94 29.04
C LYS A 330 -14.60 7.74 30.47
N GLN A 331 -13.43 7.13 30.64
CA GLN A 331 -12.84 6.92 31.96
C GLN A 331 -12.50 8.25 32.65
N ALA A 332 -12.00 9.24 31.90
CA ALA A 332 -11.74 10.58 32.42
C ALA A 332 -13.04 11.26 32.87
N ALA A 333 -14.11 11.14 32.07
CA ALA A 333 -15.43 11.69 32.42
C ALA A 333 -16.02 11.01 33.67
N ASP A 334 -15.93 9.68 33.76
CA ASP A 334 -16.36 8.90 34.93
C ASP A 334 -15.54 9.25 36.18
N ALA A 335 -14.23 9.48 36.04
CA ALA A 335 -13.35 9.89 37.13
C ALA A 335 -13.81 11.24 37.71
N VAL A 336 -14.01 12.26 36.87
CA VAL A 336 -14.50 13.58 37.31
C VAL A 336 -15.86 13.48 37.99
N LEU A 337 -16.81 12.71 37.44
CA LEU A 337 -18.11 12.48 38.07
C LEU A 337 -17.99 11.76 39.43
N SER A 338 -17.10 10.77 39.52
CA SER A 338 -16.87 10.04 40.78
C SER A 338 -16.32 10.95 41.87
N GLU A 339 -15.47 11.92 41.52
CA GLU A 339 -14.97 12.93 42.45
C GLU A 339 -16.09 13.84 42.98
N VAL A 340 -16.98 14.30 42.10
CA VAL A 340 -18.13 15.12 42.52
C VAL A 340 -19.06 14.32 43.44
N ARG A 341 -19.33 13.05 43.13
CA ARG A 341 -20.12 12.16 44.00
C ARG A 341 -19.46 11.93 45.35
N LYS A 342 -18.13 11.78 45.39
CA LYS A 342 -17.36 11.69 46.64
C LYS A 342 -17.49 12.97 47.47
N LYS A 343 -17.35 14.15 46.84
CA LYS A 343 -17.54 15.45 47.48
C LYS A 343 -18.95 15.60 48.08
N GLN A 344 -19.99 15.13 47.38
CA GLN A 344 -21.36 15.10 47.89
C GLN A 344 -21.52 14.15 49.09
N ALA A 345 -20.95 12.95 49.01
CA ALA A 345 -20.98 11.97 50.10
C ALA A 345 -20.28 12.49 51.36
N ASP A 346 -19.14 13.18 51.20
CA ASP A 346 -18.41 13.81 52.30
C ASP A 346 -19.22 14.95 52.94
N ALA A 347 -19.89 15.78 52.15
CA ALA A 347 -20.80 16.81 52.67
C ALA A 347 -21.96 16.21 53.48
N LYS A 348 -22.53 15.09 53.02
CA LYS A 348 -23.56 14.34 53.76
C LYS A 348 -23.01 13.79 55.08
N ARG A 349 -21.81 13.20 55.04
CA ARG A 349 -21.12 12.70 56.25
C ARG A 349 -20.91 13.81 57.27
N MET A 350 -20.48 15.00 56.84
CA MET A 350 -20.32 16.16 57.72
C MET A 350 -21.65 16.59 58.36
N LEU A 351 -22.76 16.59 57.60
CA LEU A 351 -24.08 16.87 58.16
C LEU A 351 -24.49 15.84 59.22
N ASP A 352 -24.20 14.56 59.00
CA ASP A 352 -24.53 13.50 59.94
C ASP A 352 -23.68 13.59 61.22
N ILE A 353 -22.42 14.02 61.13
CA ILE A 353 -21.59 14.38 62.31
C ILE A 353 -22.21 15.56 63.08
N LEU A 354 -22.66 16.62 62.39
CA LEU A 354 -23.31 17.74 63.08
C LEU A 354 -24.62 17.32 63.78
N LYS A 355 -25.38 16.37 63.21
CA LYS A 355 -26.56 15.79 63.87
C LYS A 355 -26.20 14.97 65.10
N SER A 356 -25.13 14.16 65.04
CA SER A 356 -24.70 13.37 66.20
C SER A 356 -24.16 14.27 67.33
N LEU A 357 -23.46 15.37 67.00
CA LEU A 357 -23.02 16.38 67.96
C LEU A 357 -24.20 17.09 68.65
N GLU A 358 -25.24 17.44 67.89
CA GLU A 358 -26.46 18.02 68.47
C GLU A 358 -27.11 17.05 69.47
N LYS A 359 -27.25 15.77 69.09
CA LYS A 359 -27.78 14.72 69.97
C LYS A 359 -26.94 14.56 71.23
N LEU A 360 -25.61 14.51 71.09
CA LEU A 360 -24.70 14.39 72.22
C LEU A 360 -24.86 15.56 73.20
N ARG A 361 -25.01 16.79 72.68
CA ARG A 361 -25.24 17.95 73.52
C ARG A 361 -26.60 17.89 74.23
N LYS A 362 -27.67 17.48 73.55
CA LYS A 362 -29.00 17.26 74.18
C LYS A 362 -28.93 16.26 75.33
N LEU A 363 -28.27 15.12 75.12
CA LEU A 363 -28.07 14.10 76.16
C LEU A 363 -27.27 14.65 77.35
N ARG A 364 -26.21 15.45 77.11
CA ARG A 364 -25.45 16.11 78.18
C ARG A 364 -26.28 17.12 78.96
N LYS A 365 -27.15 17.88 78.29
CA LYS A 365 -28.10 18.80 78.92
C LYS A 365 -29.11 18.06 79.80
N GLU A 366 -29.70 16.98 79.30
CA GLU A 366 -30.63 16.13 80.06
C GLU A 366 -29.95 15.49 81.28
N ALA A 367 -28.72 14.99 81.12
CA ALA A 367 -27.94 14.43 82.21
C ALA A 367 -27.58 15.47 83.28
N ALA A 368 -27.27 16.71 82.89
CA ALA A 368 -27.03 17.80 83.82
C ALA A 368 -28.32 18.21 84.55
N ALA A 369 -29.44 18.31 83.83
CA ALA A 369 -30.75 18.63 84.41
C ALA A 369 -31.19 17.60 85.46
N ARG A 370 -30.95 16.30 85.22
CA ARG A 370 -31.18 15.24 86.23
C ARG A 370 -30.34 15.40 87.49
N LYS A 371 -29.19 16.06 87.41
CA LYS A 371 -28.31 16.41 88.55
C LYS A 371 -28.65 17.76 89.18
N GLY A 372 -29.73 18.42 88.74
CA GLY A 372 -30.12 19.75 89.22
C GLY A 372 -29.28 20.91 88.68
N MET A 373 -28.37 20.66 87.73
CA MET A 373 -27.55 21.68 87.11
C MET A 373 -28.10 22.04 85.72
N PHE A 374 -28.46 23.30 85.52
CA PHE A 374 -28.95 23.79 84.24
C PHE A 374 -27.85 24.59 83.54
N PRO A 375 -27.32 24.12 82.40
CA PRO A 375 -26.44 24.93 81.56
C PRO A 375 -27.10 26.27 81.19
N GLY A 376 -26.33 27.35 81.18
CA GLY A 376 -26.86 28.69 80.91
C GLY A 376 -27.40 28.83 79.48
N LYS A 377 -28.61 29.41 79.35
CA LYS A 377 -29.35 29.53 78.08
C LYS A 377 -28.53 30.19 76.96
N ALA A 378 -27.76 31.24 77.28
CA ALA A 378 -26.89 31.92 76.33
C ALA A 378 -25.81 31.01 75.71
N SER A 379 -25.29 30.04 76.46
CA SER A 379 -24.27 29.11 75.94
C SER A 379 -24.84 28.09 74.95
N ASP A 380 -26.13 27.80 75.07
CA ASP A 380 -26.87 26.95 74.13
C ASP A 380 -27.20 27.70 72.86
N ASP A 381 -27.67 28.94 72.98
CA ASP A 381 -27.96 29.80 71.82
C ASP A 381 -26.70 30.02 70.96
N VAL A 382 -25.52 30.20 71.58
CA VAL A 382 -24.24 30.31 70.86
C VAL A 382 -23.87 29.02 70.12
N PHE A 383 -24.10 27.85 70.74
CA PHE A 383 -23.81 26.57 70.10
C PHE A 383 -24.75 26.27 68.95
N ASP A 384 -26.06 26.49 69.15
CA ASP A 384 -27.06 26.30 68.12
C ASP A 384 -26.81 27.26 66.94
N GLY A 385 -26.42 28.50 67.23
CA GLY A 385 -25.98 29.47 66.22
C GLY A 385 -24.76 29.01 65.42
N HIS A 386 -23.73 28.47 66.07
CA HIS A 386 -22.56 27.90 65.38
C HIS A 386 -22.91 26.68 64.53
N LEU A 387 -23.75 25.78 65.06
CA LEU A 387 -24.17 24.57 64.38
C LEU A 387 -25.02 24.90 63.14
N GLU A 388 -25.94 25.85 63.25
CA GLU A 388 -26.76 26.29 62.12
C GLU A 388 -25.93 27.03 61.06
N ARG A 389 -24.93 27.81 61.47
CA ARG A 389 -23.97 28.42 60.52
C ARG A 389 -23.23 27.36 59.71
N LEU A 390 -22.71 26.31 60.37
CA LEU A 390 -22.03 25.19 59.70
C LEU A 390 -22.98 24.41 58.79
N ARG A 391 -24.21 24.15 59.23
CA ARG A 391 -25.25 23.51 58.38
C ARG A 391 -25.54 24.34 57.14
N SER A 392 -25.71 25.65 57.30
CA SER A 392 -25.95 26.57 56.18
C SER A 392 -24.81 26.52 55.16
N LEU A 393 -23.55 26.56 55.64
CA LEU A 393 -22.38 26.44 54.77
C LEU A 393 -22.33 25.10 54.02
N ILE A 394 -22.57 23.98 54.71
CA ILE A 394 -22.57 22.66 54.07
C ILE A 394 -23.71 22.54 53.06
N ARG A 395 -24.93 23.00 53.39
CA ARG A 395 -26.07 23.01 52.46
C ARG A 395 -25.77 23.81 51.19
N LYS A 396 -25.18 25.00 51.33
CA LYS A 396 -24.73 25.83 50.19
C LYS A 396 -23.74 25.07 49.32
N ARG A 397 -22.75 24.40 49.93
CA ARG A 397 -21.73 23.62 49.20
C ARG A 397 -22.32 22.37 48.53
N THR A 398 -23.27 21.69 49.17
CA THR A 398 -24.01 20.57 48.57
C THR A 398 -24.81 21.01 47.35
N ALA A 399 -25.44 22.19 47.40
CA ALA A 399 -26.17 22.73 46.25
C ALA A 399 -25.24 22.97 45.05
N ILE A 400 -24.04 23.52 45.29
CA ILE A 400 -23.02 23.72 44.24
C ILE A 400 -22.61 22.39 43.62
N TYR A 401 -22.30 21.37 44.42
CA TYR A 401 -21.93 20.05 43.90
C TYR A 401 -23.07 19.35 43.14
N ALA A 402 -24.33 19.61 43.52
CA ALA A 402 -25.48 19.10 42.79
C ALA A 402 -25.64 19.78 41.43
N THR A 403 -25.41 21.10 41.36
CA THR A 403 -25.40 21.83 40.07
C THR A 403 -24.22 21.44 39.19
N GLU A 404 -23.05 21.21 39.77
CA GLU A 404 -21.83 20.75 39.07
C GLU A 404 -22.05 19.36 38.46
N GLU A 405 -22.59 18.40 39.23
CA GLU A 405 -22.91 17.06 38.71
C GLU A 405 -23.96 17.13 37.59
N LYS A 406 -24.99 17.98 37.75
CA LYS A 406 -26.03 18.16 36.72
C LYS A 406 -25.44 18.77 35.45
N ALA A 407 -24.56 19.76 35.56
CA ALA A 407 -23.89 20.37 34.42
C ALA A 407 -22.99 19.36 33.68
N LEU A 408 -22.16 18.62 34.41
CA LEU A 408 -21.31 17.57 33.83
C LEU A 408 -22.14 16.50 33.12
N ARG A 409 -23.26 16.06 33.71
CA ARG A 409 -24.14 15.06 33.08
C ARG A 409 -24.74 15.55 31.76
N VAL A 410 -25.19 16.81 31.71
CA VAL A 410 -25.71 17.42 30.47
C VAL A 410 -24.62 17.55 29.41
N MET A 411 -23.39 17.91 29.80
CA MET A 411 -22.26 17.97 28.86
C MET A 411 -21.93 16.59 28.27
N LEU A 412 -21.86 15.54 29.11
CA LEU A 412 -21.63 14.16 28.65
C LEU A 412 -22.76 13.67 27.73
N GLU A 413 -24.02 13.98 28.06
CA GLU A 413 -25.19 13.61 27.24
C GLU A 413 -25.20 14.36 25.90
N GLY A 414 -24.80 15.64 25.90
CA GLY A 414 -24.66 16.44 24.68
C GLY A 414 -23.58 15.90 23.73
N GLU A 415 -22.41 15.54 24.27
CA GLU A 415 -21.33 14.94 23.48
C GLU A 415 -21.73 13.57 22.92
N GLN A 416 -22.40 12.74 23.72
CA GLN A 416 -22.91 11.45 23.29
C GLN A 416 -24.00 11.57 22.20
N GLU A 417 -24.91 12.53 22.30
CA GLU A 417 -25.94 12.77 21.27
C GLU A 417 -25.31 13.32 19.96
N GLU A 418 -24.28 14.16 20.06
CA GLU A 418 -23.54 14.64 18.89
C GLU A 418 -22.81 13.50 18.18
N GLU A 419 -22.21 12.57 18.94
CA GLU A 419 -21.63 11.35 18.40
C GLU A 419 -22.68 10.47 17.72
N ARG A 420 -23.86 10.26 18.35
CA ARG A 420 -24.97 9.53 17.71
C ARG A 420 -25.42 10.18 16.41
N LYS A 421 -25.46 11.52 16.37
CA LYS A 421 -25.84 12.28 15.18
C LYS A 421 -24.80 12.12 14.06
N ARG A 422 -23.50 12.22 14.37
CA ARG A 422 -22.41 11.97 13.42
C ARG A 422 -22.44 10.54 12.87
N ASP A 423 -22.75 9.56 13.71
CA ASP A 423 -22.91 8.17 13.28
C ASP A 423 -24.11 7.96 12.37
N ARG A 424 -25.27 8.58 12.67
CA ARG A 424 -26.44 8.56 11.79
C ARG A 424 -26.12 9.20 10.44
N GLU A 425 -25.41 10.33 10.42
CA GLU A 425 -24.99 11.00 9.19
C GLU A 425 -24.01 10.14 8.36
N LYS A 426 -23.02 9.51 9.00
CA LYS A 426 -22.12 8.55 8.34
C LYS A 426 -22.89 7.37 7.74
N ARG A 427 -23.89 6.84 8.44
CA ARG A 427 -24.75 5.75 7.93
C ARG A 427 -25.55 6.19 6.72
N LEU A 428 -26.21 7.35 6.78
CA LEU A 428 -26.97 7.90 5.67
C LEU A 428 -26.07 8.18 4.46
N LYS A 429 -24.86 8.70 4.68
CA LYS A 429 -23.87 8.91 3.61
C LYS A 429 -23.47 7.59 2.95
N LYS A 430 -23.19 6.55 3.75
CA LYS A 430 -22.85 5.21 3.26
C LYS A 430 -24.02 4.55 2.51
N GLU A 431 -25.24 4.76 2.98
CA GLU A 431 -26.45 4.27 2.31
C GLU A 431 -26.68 4.98 0.98
N LYS A 432 -26.54 6.31 0.95
CA LYS A 432 -26.61 7.11 -0.29
C LYS A 432 -25.53 6.68 -1.29
N GLU A 433 -24.31 6.43 -0.83
CA GLU A 433 -23.22 5.93 -1.66
C GLU A 433 -23.52 4.54 -2.22
N LYS A 434 -24.03 3.61 -1.39
CA LYS A 434 -24.47 2.27 -1.84
C LYS A 434 -25.59 2.36 -2.87
N LEU A 435 -26.56 3.24 -2.66
CA LEU A 435 -27.67 3.43 -3.59
C LEU A 435 -27.17 4.01 -4.92
N LEU A 436 -26.24 4.96 -4.87
CA LEU A 436 -25.59 5.51 -6.06
C LEU A 436 -24.72 4.46 -6.78
N GLN A 437 -24.05 3.58 -6.03
CA GLN A 437 -23.29 2.46 -6.59
C GLN A 437 -24.22 1.48 -7.29
N LYS A 438 -25.32 1.07 -6.64
CA LYS A 438 -26.33 0.19 -7.24
C LYS A 438 -26.96 0.82 -8.49
N LYS A 439 -27.21 2.13 -8.46
CA LYS A 439 -27.68 2.86 -9.65
C LYS A 439 -26.66 2.74 -10.79
N ARG A 440 -25.38 3.00 -10.52
CA ARG A 440 -24.31 2.86 -11.53
C ARG A 440 -24.19 1.44 -12.06
N GLU A 441 -24.35 0.42 -11.21
CA GLU A 441 -24.35 -0.99 -11.62
C GLU A 441 -25.53 -1.32 -12.54
N VAL A 442 -26.74 -0.85 -12.20
CA VAL A 442 -27.93 -1.02 -13.05
C VAL A 442 -27.78 -0.27 -14.37
N ASP A 443 -27.30 0.97 -14.34
CA ASP A 443 -27.05 1.78 -15.53
C ASP A 443 -26.03 1.06 -16.45
N ALA A 444 -24.95 0.49 -15.87
CA ALA A 444 -23.97 -0.27 -16.63
C ALA A 444 -24.52 -1.59 -17.20
N MET A 445 -25.46 -2.26 -16.52
CA MET A 445 -26.13 -3.46 -17.05
C MET A 445 -27.09 -3.13 -18.20
N LEU A 446 -27.80 -1.99 -18.13
CA LEU A 446 -28.80 -1.61 -19.13
C LEU A 446 -28.18 -0.96 -20.37
N PHE A 447 -27.16 -0.12 -20.17
CA PHE A 447 -26.60 0.74 -21.23
C PHE A 447 -25.15 0.40 -21.58
N GLY A 448 -24.54 -0.57 -20.88
CA GLY A 448 -23.14 -0.93 -21.04
C GLY A 448 -22.20 -0.11 -20.15
N ALA A 449 -20.95 -0.57 -20.04
CA ALA A 449 -19.93 0.16 -19.29
C ALA A 449 -19.55 1.47 -20.01
N GLU A 450 -19.34 2.53 -19.24
CA GLU A 450 -18.84 3.80 -19.75
C GLU A 450 -17.50 3.56 -20.44
N LEU A 451 -17.44 3.88 -21.74
CA LEU A 451 -16.25 3.67 -22.55
C LEU A 451 -15.16 4.66 -22.13
N SER A 452 -13.92 4.18 -22.07
CA SER A 452 -12.77 5.07 -21.85
C SER A 452 -12.68 6.10 -22.99
N PRO A 453 -12.26 7.35 -22.75
CA PRO A 453 -12.11 8.37 -23.80
C PRO A 453 -11.23 7.94 -24.98
N ASP A 454 -10.29 7.02 -24.75
CA ASP A 454 -9.38 6.49 -25.77
C ASP A 454 -9.92 5.22 -26.47
N HIS A 455 -11.16 4.81 -26.18
CA HIS A 455 -11.72 3.58 -26.72
C HIS A 455 -12.01 3.74 -28.22
N PRO A 456 -11.66 2.77 -29.09
CA PRO A 456 -11.88 2.87 -30.53
C PRO A 456 -13.36 3.01 -30.93
N LEU A 457 -14.29 2.62 -30.05
CA LEU A 457 -15.73 2.78 -30.25
C LEU A 457 -16.29 4.12 -29.72
N GLN A 458 -15.47 4.96 -29.09
CA GLN A 458 -15.91 6.24 -28.51
C GLN A 458 -16.62 7.16 -29.52
N PRO A 459 -16.14 7.31 -30.77
CA PRO A 459 -16.84 8.15 -31.76
C PRO A 459 -18.27 7.66 -32.08
N PHE A 460 -18.49 6.35 -32.05
CA PHE A 460 -19.82 5.77 -32.28
C PHE A 460 -20.74 6.03 -31.09
N HIS A 461 -20.22 5.85 -29.87
CA HIS A 461 -20.96 6.19 -28.66
C HIS A 461 -21.36 7.67 -28.63
N ASP A 462 -20.43 8.57 -28.95
CA ASP A 462 -20.69 10.01 -29.01
C ASP A 462 -21.72 10.38 -30.09
N TYR A 463 -21.73 9.68 -31.23
CA TYR A 463 -22.76 9.86 -32.26
C TYR A 463 -24.15 9.49 -31.75
N TYR A 464 -24.32 8.36 -31.07
CA TYR A 464 -25.63 7.94 -30.54
C TYR A 464 -26.07 8.72 -29.29
N THR A 465 -25.14 9.29 -28.53
CA THR A 465 -25.42 10.09 -27.31
C THR A 465 -25.37 11.61 -27.56
N GLN A 466 -25.22 12.06 -28.80
CA GLN A 466 -25.09 13.48 -29.15
C GLN A 466 -26.28 14.33 -28.66
N ALA A 467 -27.48 13.75 -28.57
CA ALA A 467 -28.68 14.40 -28.10
C ALA A 467 -28.62 14.79 -26.60
N GLU A 468 -27.87 14.05 -25.79
CA GLU A 468 -27.71 14.32 -24.36
C GLU A 468 -26.78 15.51 -24.10
N ARG A 469 -25.87 15.78 -25.04
CA ARG A 469 -24.81 16.80 -24.92
C ARG A 469 -25.09 18.05 -25.76
N SER A 470 -26.01 17.98 -26.72
CA SER A 470 -26.28 19.06 -27.67
C SER A 470 -27.77 19.21 -27.97
N LEU A 471 -28.35 20.34 -27.54
CA LEU A 471 -29.75 20.67 -27.82
C LEU A 471 -30.07 20.75 -29.33
N PRO A 472 -29.22 21.36 -30.19
CA PRO A 472 -29.44 21.32 -31.64
C PRO A 472 -29.49 19.90 -32.20
N ALA A 473 -28.62 19.00 -31.72
CA ALA A 473 -28.61 17.61 -32.17
C ALA A 473 -29.88 16.87 -31.73
N LEU A 474 -30.36 17.11 -30.51
CA LEU A 474 -31.64 16.59 -30.03
C LEU A 474 -32.81 17.05 -30.91
N ILE A 475 -32.88 18.35 -31.24
CA ILE A 475 -33.93 18.90 -32.11
C ILE A 475 -33.86 18.28 -33.50
N GLN A 476 -32.66 18.14 -34.06
CA GLN A 476 -32.46 17.55 -35.38
C GLN A 476 -32.89 16.08 -35.42
N ILE A 477 -32.41 15.27 -34.46
CA ILE A 477 -32.83 13.87 -34.32
C ILE A 477 -34.35 13.80 -34.19
N ARG A 478 -34.96 14.67 -33.37
CA ARG A 478 -36.41 14.68 -33.21
C ARG A 478 -37.15 14.97 -34.52
N ARG A 479 -36.68 15.94 -35.31
CA ARG A 479 -37.24 16.25 -36.64
C ARG A 479 -37.12 15.07 -37.60
N GLU A 480 -35.98 14.39 -37.58
CA GLU A 480 -35.74 13.19 -38.39
C GLU A 480 -36.65 12.02 -38.00
N TRP A 481 -37.02 11.90 -36.72
CA TRP A 481 -38.02 10.93 -36.28
C TRP A 481 -39.44 11.37 -36.62
N ASP A 482 -39.76 12.67 -36.47
CA ASP A 482 -41.08 13.22 -36.72
C ASP A 482 -41.53 13.05 -38.19
N GLN A 483 -40.59 12.95 -39.14
CA GLN A 483 -40.91 12.68 -40.56
C GLN A 483 -41.57 11.30 -40.78
N PHE A 484 -41.41 10.37 -39.84
CA PHE A 484 -42.01 9.04 -39.88
C PHE A 484 -43.33 8.96 -39.09
N LEU A 485 -43.77 10.05 -38.47
CA LEU A 485 -45.08 10.10 -37.82
C LEU A 485 -46.17 10.20 -38.89
N VAL A 486 -47.04 9.21 -38.90
CA VAL A 486 -48.23 9.16 -39.75
C VAL A 486 -49.49 9.34 -38.90
N SER A 487 -50.60 9.72 -39.55
CA SER A 487 -51.90 9.83 -38.87
C SER A 487 -52.30 8.49 -38.24
N VAL A 488 -53.08 8.54 -37.16
CA VAL A 488 -53.56 7.36 -36.41
C VAL A 488 -54.39 6.41 -37.31
N GLU A 489 -54.97 6.94 -38.38
CA GLU A 489 -55.77 6.19 -39.34
C GLU A 489 -54.95 5.62 -40.51
N HIS A 490 -53.63 5.86 -40.54
CA HIS A 490 -52.77 5.38 -41.62
C HIS A 490 -52.60 3.86 -41.52
N PRO A 491 -52.85 3.09 -42.60
CA PRO A 491 -52.86 1.62 -42.56
C PRO A 491 -51.50 1.02 -42.17
N ASP A 492 -50.40 1.69 -42.52
CA ASP A 492 -49.03 1.27 -42.17
C ASP A 492 -48.52 1.91 -40.86
N GLY A 493 -49.37 2.66 -40.15
CA GLY A 493 -49.01 3.31 -38.89
C GLY A 493 -49.00 2.33 -37.73
N THR A 494 -47.93 2.31 -36.95
CA THR A 494 -47.84 1.53 -35.70
C THR A 494 -47.77 2.45 -34.49
N SER A 495 -48.52 2.11 -33.44
CA SER A 495 -48.44 2.83 -32.17
C SER A 495 -47.19 2.43 -31.41
N VAL A 496 -46.59 3.38 -30.68
CA VAL A 496 -45.45 3.11 -29.78
C VAL A 496 -45.83 1.97 -28.82
N PRO A 497 -45.05 0.87 -28.76
CA PRO A 497 -45.33 -0.25 -27.86
C PRO A 497 -45.39 0.20 -26.40
N ARG A 498 -46.38 -0.29 -25.65
CA ARG A 498 -46.55 0.04 -24.22
C ARG A 498 -45.60 -0.75 -23.29
N GLY A 499 -44.78 -1.65 -23.84
CA GLY A 499 -43.89 -2.53 -23.08
C GLY A 499 -42.56 -2.75 -23.80
N TRP A 500 -41.74 -3.64 -23.23
CA TRP A 500 -40.45 -4.00 -23.80
C TRP A 500 -40.62 -4.70 -25.15
N VAL A 501 -39.95 -4.18 -26.18
CA VAL A 501 -39.85 -4.84 -27.48
C VAL A 501 -38.74 -5.86 -27.38
N LEU A 502 -39.10 -7.15 -27.45
CA LEU A 502 -38.12 -8.22 -27.57
C LEU A 502 -37.66 -8.29 -29.04
N PRO A 503 -36.36 -8.44 -29.30
CA PRO A 503 -35.89 -8.62 -30.65
C PRO A 503 -36.45 -9.92 -31.23
N ASP A 504 -36.75 -9.91 -32.53
CA ASP A 504 -37.12 -11.11 -33.26
C ASP A 504 -35.98 -12.14 -33.20
N PRO A 505 -36.29 -13.44 -33.27
CA PRO A 505 -35.27 -14.47 -33.36
C PRO A 505 -34.32 -14.19 -34.53
N PRO A 506 -33.03 -14.54 -34.40
CA PRO A 506 -32.02 -14.21 -35.41
C PRO A 506 -32.46 -14.71 -36.78
N ALA A 507 -32.34 -13.81 -37.78
CA ALA A 507 -32.84 -14.06 -39.12
C ALA A 507 -32.10 -15.19 -39.86
N ASP A 508 -30.90 -15.57 -39.39
CA ASP A 508 -30.09 -16.66 -39.94
C ASP A 508 -29.19 -17.25 -38.85
N ASP A 509 -28.76 -18.51 -39.06
CA ASP A 509 -27.94 -19.29 -38.12
C ASP A 509 -26.59 -18.61 -37.85
N ILE A 510 -26.04 -17.90 -38.85
CA ILE A 510 -24.80 -17.13 -38.69
C ILE A 510 -24.98 -16.01 -37.67
N TRP A 511 -26.11 -15.31 -37.68
CA TRP A 511 -26.40 -14.26 -36.69
C TRP A 511 -26.71 -14.84 -35.32
N ALA A 512 -27.31 -16.04 -35.26
CA ALA A 512 -27.54 -16.74 -34.00
C ALA A 512 -26.22 -17.03 -33.26
N THR A 513 -25.14 -17.41 -33.98
CA THR A 513 -23.82 -17.66 -33.35
C THR A 513 -23.19 -16.43 -32.69
N ALA A 514 -23.60 -15.20 -33.04
CA ALA A 514 -23.10 -13.99 -32.41
C ALA A 514 -23.81 -13.63 -31.09
N LEU A 515 -24.98 -14.23 -30.84
CA LEU A 515 -25.79 -14.03 -29.64
C LEU A 515 -25.56 -15.13 -28.59
N GLU A 516 -24.98 -16.26 -28.97
CA GLU A 516 -24.50 -17.30 -28.04
C GLU A 516 -23.20 -16.85 -27.35
N LYS A 517 -23.33 -16.31 -26.14
CA LYS A 517 -22.21 -16.13 -25.20
C LYS A 517 -22.58 -16.56 -23.79
#